data_AF-A0A7X9P7S5-F1
#
_entry.id   AF-A0A7X9P7S5-F1
#
_cell.length_a   1.000
_cell.length_b   1.000
_cell.length_c   1.000
_cell.angle_alpha   90.00
_cell.angle_beta   90.00
_cell.angle_gamma   90.00
#
_symmetry.space_group_name_H-M   'P 1'
#
loop_
_entity.id
_entity.type
_entity.pdbx_description
1 polymer ?
#
loop_
_entity_poly.entity_id
_entity_poly.type
_entity_poly.pdbx_seq_one_letter_code
_entity_poly.pdbx_strand_id
1 'polypeptide(L)'
;MERKRWTVLGIVAWIALGGAACGDSGGGPDDGGADSADAPGDVPPEDAADAGPDGEPDAEADAPDAADAADDAGREDAAFDAPDWGLPCPDPEAEFDPTDPGVHMFFTIGDTVMMGQSIALAAGGFLPAAREDFRPPDPPPHIPLDGCIVGSGGTHVRECTTNEECAPEQQCVPETDASGNPIPDTGVCQTPREPIDIGPFTCTGFSGGDQTFQYNPGQNGAYTSTADGTLPPGALAYDTTYACTGDAAGTSGVGRYRLELYVPQRLAITSPEPVMGPGGFPVLDVVTTEELALEWTGGDGVSELSVNLTGRDGGISCRVVDDGAFTIPAEMVASAGLGGFAFVNILEVRRERTGVVCGEGITDGEINCTEALLLNVRPVTP
;
A
#
# COMPACT_ATOMS: atom_id res chain seq x y z
N MET A 1 -21.81 -0.68 -27.47
CA MET A 1 -21.29 0.57 -26.89
C MET A 1 -21.35 0.38 -25.38
N GLU A 2 -20.36 0.85 -24.62
CA GLU A 2 -20.19 0.66 -23.15
C GLU A 2 -19.34 -0.56 -22.70
N ARG A 3 -18.04 -0.56 -23.04
CA ARG A 3 -16.99 -1.37 -22.35
C ARG A 3 -15.71 -0.56 -22.12
N LYS A 4 -15.81 0.76 -21.95
CA LYS A 4 -14.66 1.70 -21.80
C LYS A 4 -14.65 2.47 -20.48
N ARG A 5 -15.24 1.94 -19.40
CA ARG A 5 -15.35 2.64 -18.10
C ARG A 5 -14.50 2.05 -16.96
N TRP A 6 -13.67 1.05 -17.22
CA TRP A 6 -12.86 0.35 -16.20
C TRP A 6 -11.48 0.97 -15.92
N THR A 7 -11.13 2.06 -16.60
CA THR A 7 -9.71 2.47 -16.71
C THR A 7 -9.27 3.51 -15.68
N VAL A 8 -10.17 4.25 -15.03
CA VAL A 8 -9.76 5.37 -14.15
C VAL A 8 -9.62 4.92 -12.70
N LEU A 9 -10.65 4.32 -12.09
CA LEU A 9 -10.53 3.80 -10.72
C LEU A 9 -9.75 2.49 -10.63
N GLY A 10 -9.78 1.63 -11.67
CA GLY A 10 -8.99 0.40 -11.68
C GLY A 10 -7.48 0.68 -11.74
N ILE A 11 -7.05 1.68 -12.51
CA ILE A 11 -5.63 2.09 -12.61
C ILE A 11 -5.23 2.96 -11.41
N VAL A 12 -6.12 3.82 -10.91
CA VAL A 12 -5.82 4.67 -9.75
C VAL A 12 -5.85 3.87 -8.44
N ALA A 13 -6.72 2.87 -8.30
CA ALA A 13 -6.65 1.88 -7.21
C ALA A 13 -5.45 0.94 -7.40
N TRP A 14 -5.08 0.54 -8.63
CA TRP A 14 -3.81 -0.18 -8.86
C TRP A 14 -2.57 0.64 -8.47
N ILE A 15 -2.57 1.95 -8.77
CA ILE A 15 -1.49 2.88 -8.43
C ILE A 15 -1.52 3.20 -6.92
N ALA A 16 -2.70 3.33 -6.31
CA ALA A 16 -2.86 3.57 -4.88
C ALA A 16 -2.69 2.32 -4.00
N LEU A 17 -2.81 1.11 -4.56
CA LEU A 17 -2.67 -0.18 -3.86
C LEU A 17 -1.35 -0.92 -4.20
N GLY A 18 -0.40 -0.30 -4.90
CA GLY A 18 0.96 -0.85 -5.06
C GLY A 18 1.10 -1.97 -6.09
N GLY A 19 0.23 -2.00 -7.09
CA GLY A 19 0.42 -2.85 -8.27
C GLY A 19 1.49 -2.25 -9.18
N ALA A 20 2.76 -2.52 -8.92
CA ALA A 20 3.80 -2.45 -9.93
C ALA A 20 4.61 -3.76 -9.87
N ALA A 21 3.92 -4.89 -10.09
CA ALA A 21 4.61 -6.12 -10.45
C ALA A 21 4.99 -6.04 -11.94
N CYS A 22 6.29 -6.10 -12.19
CA CYS A 22 6.93 -6.02 -13.50
C CYS A 22 6.25 -6.91 -14.55
N GLY A 23 5.86 -6.31 -15.67
CA GLY A 23 5.42 -7.05 -16.86
C GLY A 23 6.59 -7.77 -17.52
N ASP A 24 6.55 -9.10 -17.48
CA ASP A 24 7.42 -9.98 -18.24
C ASP A 24 7.24 -9.72 -19.75
N SER A 25 8.30 -9.20 -20.37
CA SER A 25 8.38 -9.04 -21.83
C SER A 25 8.98 -10.32 -22.43
N GLY A 26 8.27 -11.43 -22.26
CA GLY A 26 8.63 -12.72 -22.85
C GLY A 26 8.32 -12.78 -24.35
N GLY A 27 9.22 -12.24 -25.17
CA GLY A 27 9.27 -12.55 -26.60
C GLY A 27 9.92 -13.92 -26.83
N GLY A 28 9.29 -14.76 -27.65
CA GLY A 28 9.95 -15.92 -28.26
C GLY A 28 9.47 -16.12 -29.69
N PRO A 29 9.95 -17.15 -30.41
CA PRO A 29 11.24 -17.85 -30.31
C PRO A 29 12.07 -17.68 -31.62
N ASP A 30 13.35 -18.05 -31.62
CA ASP A 30 13.98 -18.77 -32.75
C ASP A 30 15.44 -19.18 -32.45
N ASP A 31 15.66 -20.49 -32.62
CA ASP A 31 16.78 -21.17 -33.30
C ASP A 31 18.14 -21.48 -32.66
N GLY A 32 18.38 -22.80 -32.53
CA GLY A 32 19.67 -23.50 -32.66
C GLY A 32 20.43 -23.71 -31.35
N GLY A 33 20.68 -24.90 -30.81
CA GLY A 33 21.03 -26.16 -31.46
C GLY A 33 22.54 -26.35 -31.48
N ALA A 34 23.10 -27.08 -30.49
CA ALA A 34 24.16 -28.10 -30.60
C ALA A 34 25.02 -28.25 -29.31
N ASP A 35 24.86 -29.44 -28.72
CA ASP A 35 25.88 -30.41 -28.29
C ASP A 35 26.99 -30.13 -27.26
N SER A 36 27.17 -31.21 -26.46
CA SER A 36 28.34 -31.69 -25.71
C SER A 36 28.70 -31.05 -24.36
N ALA A 37 29.28 -31.75 -23.39
CA ALA A 37 29.26 -33.15 -22.92
C ALA A 37 30.05 -33.16 -21.61
N ASP A 38 29.79 -34.18 -20.79
CA ASP A 38 30.66 -34.78 -19.77
C ASP A 38 30.91 -34.08 -18.43
N ALA A 39 30.84 -34.94 -17.41
CA ALA A 39 30.77 -34.70 -15.97
C ALA A 39 32.15 -34.91 -15.27
N PRO A 40 32.20 -35.47 -14.05
CA PRO A 40 32.07 -34.86 -12.72
C PRO A 40 33.39 -34.95 -11.91
N GLY A 41 33.44 -34.44 -10.67
CA GLY A 41 34.53 -34.82 -9.76
C GLY A 41 34.66 -34.02 -8.46
N ASP A 42 34.22 -34.66 -7.37
CA ASP A 42 34.96 -34.86 -6.10
C ASP A 42 35.28 -33.69 -5.14
N VAL A 43 34.55 -33.69 -4.02
CA VAL A 43 35.00 -33.40 -2.63
C VAL A 43 35.57 -34.72 -2.04
N PRO A 44 36.14 -34.86 -0.81
CA PRO A 44 36.53 -33.92 0.28
C PRO A 44 37.89 -34.36 0.94
N PRO A 45 38.16 -34.38 2.27
CA PRO A 45 37.78 -33.55 3.46
C PRO A 45 39.03 -33.11 4.30
N GLU A 46 38.81 -32.58 5.52
CA GLU A 46 39.58 -32.69 6.80
C GLU A 46 39.63 -31.31 7.53
N ASP A 47 38.86 -31.12 8.62
CA ASP A 47 39.18 -31.36 10.06
C ASP A 47 40.17 -30.33 10.64
N ALA A 48 40.10 -29.79 11.86
CA ALA A 48 39.18 -29.78 13.01
C ALA A 48 39.79 -28.82 14.09
N ALA A 49 39.09 -28.64 15.22
CA ALA A 49 39.48 -28.09 16.54
C ALA A 49 39.23 -26.59 16.79
N ASP A 50 38.28 -26.16 17.64
CA ASP A 50 38.02 -26.43 19.08
C ASP A 50 38.91 -25.60 20.03
N ALA A 51 38.26 -24.69 20.78
CA ALA A 51 38.67 -24.19 22.10
C ALA A 51 37.58 -23.25 22.69
N GLY A 52 36.65 -23.79 23.47
CA GLY A 52 36.20 -23.15 24.72
C GLY A 52 37.01 -23.70 25.91
N PRO A 53 36.82 -23.28 27.18
CA PRO A 53 35.59 -22.70 27.74
C PRO A 53 35.83 -21.58 28.81
N ASP A 54 34.75 -21.21 29.52
CA ASP A 54 34.67 -20.60 30.86
C ASP A 54 34.53 -19.06 30.98
N GLY A 55 33.34 -18.62 31.42
CA GLY A 55 33.13 -17.28 31.98
C GLY A 55 31.69 -16.75 32.07
N GLU A 56 30.79 -17.43 32.78
CA GLU A 56 29.58 -16.79 33.36
C GLU A 56 29.99 -15.79 34.47
N PRO A 57 29.20 -14.73 34.68
CA PRO A 57 28.30 -14.82 35.82
C PRO A 57 26.89 -14.28 35.56
N ASP A 58 25.93 -15.00 36.14
CA ASP A 58 24.57 -14.57 36.44
C ASP A 58 24.53 -13.27 37.25
N ALA A 59 23.67 -12.34 36.83
CA ALA A 59 23.00 -11.41 37.72
C ALA A 59 21.66 -11.00 37.09
N GLU A 60 20.61 -11.68 37.54
CA GLU A 60 19.23 -11.26 37.37
C GLU A 60 19.04 -9.81 37.85
N ALA A 61 18.51 -8.98 36.97
CA ALA A 61 17.84 -7.75 37.35
C ALA A 61 16.64 -7.60 36.41
N ASP A 62 15.48 -8.01 36.93
CA ASP A 62 14.15 -7.76 36.38
C ASP A 62 14.04 -6.30 35.92
N ALA A 63 13.99 -6.11 34.59
CA ALA A 63 13.50 -4.87 34.00
C ALA A 63 12.07 -5.15 33.53
N PRO A 64 11.06 -4.39 33.99
CA PRO A 64 9.67 -4.69 33.69
C PRO A 64 9.39 -4.51 32.20
N ASP A 65 8.64 -5.46 31.64
CA ASP A 65 7.87 -5.32 30.42
C ASP A 65 7.09 -3.99 30.45
N ALA A 66 7.44 -3.08 29.54
CA ALA A 66 6.64 -1.92 29.21
C ALA A 66 6.10 -2.10 27.79
N ALA A 67 5.31 -3.15 27.61
CA ALA A 67 4.20 -3.15 26.68
C ALA A 67 3.01 -2.54 27.44
N ASP A 68 2.78 -1.24 27.24
CA ASP A 68 1.47 -0.57 27.30
C ASP A 68 1.67 0.95 27.42
N ALA A 69 0.91 1.68 26.59
CA ALA A 69 0.77 3.13 26.54
C ALA A 69 2.00 3.92 26.08
N ALA A 70 2.20 4.00 24.75
CA ALA A 70 2.68 5.24 24.17
C ALA A 70 1.59 6.30 24.38
N ASP A 71 1.69 6.98 25.51
CA ASP A 71 0.87 8.14 25.87
C ASP A 71 1.07 9.21 24.80
N ASP A 72 -0.03 9.54 24.11
CA ASP A 72 -0.23 10.69 23.23
C ASP A 72 -0.19 11.99 24.05
N ALA A 73 0.95 12.25 24.68
CA ALA A 73 1.16 13.35 25.60
C ALA A 73 2.04 14.41 24.94
N GLY A 74 1.47 15.16 23.99
CA GLY A 74 2.20 16.28 23.42
C GLY A 74 1.47 17.21 22.46
N ARG A 75 0.29 16.85 21.96
CA ARG A 75 -0.41 17.69 20.99
C ARG A 75 -1.86 17.92 21.44
N GLU A 76 -2.12 19.10 21.99
CA GLU A 76 -3.48 19.63 22.11
C GLU A 76 -3.96 20.02 20.71
N ASP A 77 -4.13 19.03 19.83
CA ASP A 77 -4.83 19.21 18.57
C ASP A 77 -6.28 19.55 18.90
N ALA A 78 -6.85 20.50 18.16
CA ALA A 78 -8.24 20.89 18.30
C ALA A 78 -9.10 19.65 18.01
N ALA A 79 -9.47 18.93 19.07
CA ALA A 79 -10.28 17.73 19.00
C ALA A 79 -11.52 18.06 18.17
N PHE A 80 -11.71 17.31 17.09
CA PHE A 80 -12.93 17.37 16.32
C PHE A 80 -14.09 17.06 17.29
N ASP A 81 -15.00 18.03 17.45
CA ASP A 81 -16.20 17.89 18.29
C ASP A 81 -17.23 17.02 17.56
N ALA A 82 -16.83 15.78 17.24
CA ALA A 82 -17.74 14.77 16.75
C ALA A 82 -18.77 14.52 17.83
N PRO A 83 -20.02 14.22 17.45
CA PRO A 83 -20.94 13.62 18.40
C PRO A 83 -20.32 12.35 19.00
N ASP A 84 -20.11 12.31 20.31
CA ASP A 84 -19.82 11.07 21.01
C ASP A 84 -21.09 10.22 21.03
N TRP A 85 -21.19 9.34 20.03
CA TRP A 85 -22.30 8.42 19.86
C TRP A 85 -22.11 7.11 20.64
N GLY A 86 -20.96 6.90 21.30
CA GLY A 86 -20.65 5.62 21.96
C GLY A 86 -20.72 4.43 21.00
N LEU A 87 -20.27 4.62 19.75
CA LEU A 87 -20.38 3.60 18.70
C LEU A 87 -19.41 2.42 18.96
N PRO A 88 -19.81 1.19 18.62
CA PRO A 88 -18.90 0.06 18.62
C PRO A 88 -17.86 0.25 17.50
N CYS A 89 -16.60 -0.03 17.80
CA CYS A 89 -15.55 -0.16 16.79
C CYS A 89 -15.36 -1.65 16.46
N PRO A 90 -15.04 -2.02 15.21
CA PRO A 90 -14.67 -3.38 14.85
C PRO A 90 -13.59 -3.92 15.79
N ASP A 91 -13.77 -5.15 16.25
CA ASP A 91 -12.79 -5.84 17.08
C ASP A 91 -11.74 -6.46 16.15
N PRO A 92 -10.45 -6.06 16.25
CA PRO A 92 -9.40 -6.59 15.39
C PRO A 92 -9.16 -8.10 15.60
N GLU A 93 -9.65 -8.68 16.69
CA GLU A 93 -9.58 -10.12 16.97
C GLU A 93 -10.86 -10.89 16.57
N ALA A 94 -11.85 -10.21 15.98
CA ALA A 94 -13.10 -10.85 15.57
C ALA A 94 -12.88 -11.90 14.49
N GLU A 95 -13.60 -13.02 14.61
CA GLU A 95 -13.70 -14.01 13.55
C GLU A 95 -14.95 -13.77 12.69
N PHE A 96 -14.87 -14.08 11.39
CA PHE A 96 -16.00 -13.98 10.47
C PHE A 96 -17.19 -14.87 10.88
N ASP A 97 -18.37 -14.27 11.10
CA ASP A 97 -19.63 -14.98 11.32
C ASP A 97 -20.47 -15.05 10.02
N PRO A 98 -20.62 -16.22 9.39
CA PRO A 98 -21.41 -16.36 8.16
C PRO A 98 -22.92 -16.16 8.36
N THR A 99 -23.41 -16.16 9.60
CA THR A 99 -24.83 -15.97 9.94
C THR A 99 -25.21 -14.52 10.22
N ASP A 100 -24.22 -13.70 10.58
CA ASP A 100 -24.32 -12.25 10.73
C ASP A 100 -23.01 -11.60 10.26
N PRO A 101 -22.76 -11.56 8.93
CA PRO A 101 -21.48 -11.08 8.41
C PRO A 101 -21.27 -9.59 8.65
N GLY A 102 -22.34 -8.81 8.83
CA GLY A 102 -22.29 -7.36 8.90
C GLY A 102 -21.78 -6.71 7.61
N VAL A 103 -21.18 -5.54 7.75
CA VAL A 103 -20.71 -4.70 6.64
C VAL A 103 -19.23 -4.38 6.78
N HIS A 104 -18.51 -4.57 5.69
CA HIS A 104 -17.15 -4.07 5.48
C HIS A 104 -17.22 -2.64 4.90
N MET A 105 -16.56 -1.71 5.58
CA MET A 105 -16.38 -0.34 5.10
C MET A 105 -14.93 -0.10 4.69
N PHE A 106 -14.70 0.50 3.52
CA PHE A 106 -13.39 1.05 3.17
C PHE A 106 -13.53 2.50 2.73
N PHE A 107 -12.59 3.36 3.11
CA PHE A 107 -12.51 4.73 2.62
C PHE A 107 -11.06 5.19 2.49
N THR A 108 -10.67 5.56 1.28
CA THR A 108 -9.30 6.00 0.97
C THR A 108 -9.30 7.47 0.62
N ILE A 109 -8.38 8.19 1.24
CA ILE A 109 -7.95 9.53 0.83
C ILE A 109 -6.57 9.36 0.19
N GLY A 110 -6.33 9.92 -1.00
CA GLY A 110 -5.05 9.71 -1.67
C GLY A 110 -4.51 10.97 -2.32
N ASP A 111 -3.20 11.18 -2.23
CA ASP A 111 -2.45 12.09 -3.09
C ASP A 111 -1.32 11.36 -3.78
N THR A 112 -1.29 11.43 -5.11
CA THR A 112 -0.15 10.95 -5.89
C THR A 112 0.47 12.11 -6.64
N VAL A 113 1.75 12.37 -6.38
CA VAL A 113 2.52 13.34 -7.15
C VAL A 113 3.28 12.59 -8.24
N MET A 114 2.92 12.85 -9.50
CA MET A 114 3.58 12.27 -10.66
C MET A 114 3.93 13.37 -11.64
N MET A 115 5.17 13.37 -12.16
CA MET A 115 5.65 14.38 -13.11
C MET A 115 5.45 15.84 -12.63
N GLY A 116 5.51 16.07 -11.31
CA GLY A 116 5.30 17.39 -10.70
C GLY A 116 3.83 17.83 -10.62
N GLN A 117 2.87 16.96 -10.95
CA GLN A 117 1.45 17.20 -10.79
C GLN A 117 0.88 16.30 -9.69
N SER A 118 0.05 16.87 -8.83
CA SER A 118 -0.66 16.15 -7.77
C SER A 118 -2.03 15.71 -8.28
N ILE A 119 -2.36 14.45 -8.05
CA ILE A 119 -3.66 13.85 -8.31
C ILE A 119 -4.23 13.43 -6.96
N ALA A 120 -5.23 14.18 -6.50
CA ALA A 120 -5.93 13.90 -5.27
C ALA A 120 -7.20 13.10 -5.54
N LEU A 121 -7.50 12.14 -4.67
CA LEU A 121 -8.69 11.29 -4.72
C LEU A 121 -9.26 11.12 -3.32
N ALA A 122 -10.58 10.93 -3.24
CA ALA A 122 -11.21 10.39 -2.06
C ALA A 122 -12.38 9.52 -2.51
N ALA A 123 -12.35 8.25 -2.11
CA ALA A 123 -13.36 7.28 -2.49
C ALA A 123 -13.47 6.18 -1.44
N GLY A 124 -14.65 5.59 -1.32
CA GLY A 124 -14.83 4.41 -0.49
C GLY A 124 -16.03 3.60 -0.92
N GLY A 125 -16.41 2.65 -0.08
CA GLY A 125 -17.53 1.78 -0.33
C GLY A 125 -17.98 1.05 0.92
N PHE A 126 -19.19 0.50 0.79
CA PHE A 126 -19.77 -0.41 1.76
C PHE A 126 -20.07 -1.70 1.03
N LEU A 127 -19.56 -2.80 1.56
CA LEU A 127 -19.77 -4.14 1.02
C LEU A 127 -20.31 -5.03 2.15
N PRO A 128 -21.08 -6.08 1.86
CA PRO A 128 -21.26 -7.16 2.82
C PRO A 128 -19.87 -7.62 3.29
N ALA A 129 -19.65 -7.80 4.59
CA ALA A 129 -18.37 -8.35 5.02
C ALA A 129 -18.22 -9.79 4.54
N ALA A 130 -16.99 -10.20 4.30
CA ALA A 130 -16.64 -11.52 3.83
C ALA A 130 -15.51 -12.11 4.66
N ARG A 131 -15.34 -13.43 4.54
CA ARG A 131 -14.33 -14.18 5.29
C ARG A 131 -12.91 -13.64 5.09
N GLU A 132 -12.59 -13.22 3.88
CA GLU A 132 -11.30 -12.65 3.53
C GLU A 132 -10.98 -11.34 4.25
N ASP A 133 -11.97 -10.57 4.68
CA ASP A 133 -11.76 -9.28 5.37
C ASP A 133 -11.22 -9.48 6.80
N PHE A 134 -11.48 -10.64 7.41
CA PHE A 134 -11.03 -11.01 8.77
C PHE A 134 -9.74 -11.84 8.75
N ARG A 135 -9.16 -12.08 7.58
CA ARG A 135 -7.85 -12.75 7.49
C ARG A 135 -6.76 -11.72 7.73
N PRO A 136 -5.73 -12.04 8.54
CA PRO A 136 -4.52 -11.24 8.56
C PRO A 136 -4.01 -11.13 7.13
N PRO A 137 -3.58 -9.94 6.67
CA PRO A 137 -2.97 -9.81 5.36
C PRO A 137 -1.78 -10.75 5.28
N ASP A 138 -1.56 -11.35 4.10
CA ASP A 138 -0.37 -12.16 3.88
C ASP A 138 0.86 -11.33 4.28
N PRO A 139 1.80 -11.90 5.06
CA PRO A 139 2.96 -11.14 5.47
C PRO A 139 3.67 -10.69 4.20
N PRO A 140 3.94 -9.38 4.03
CA PRO A 140 4.74 -8.92 2.91
C PRO A 140 6.08 -9.65 2.93
N PRO A 141 6.81 -9.76 1.80
CA PRO A 141 8.17 -10.25 1.82
C PRO A 141 8.92 -9.54 2.96
N HIS A 142 9.58 -10.32 3.82
CA HIS A 142 10.24 -9.78 5.02
C HIS A 142 11.36 -8.83 4.61
N ILE A 143 11.03 -7.56 4.40
CA ILE A 143 11.97 -6.47 4.26
C ILE A 143 12.30 -6.02 5.69
N PRO A 144 13.57 -6.12 6.13
CA PRO A 144 13.96 -5.58 7.43
C PRO A 144 13.69 -4.07 7.46
N LEU A 145 13.22 -3.56 8.60
CA LEU A 145 13.11 -2.12 8.80
C LEU A 145 14.48 -1.47 8.61
N ASP A 146 14.49 -0.32 7.94
CA ASP A 146 15.69 0.39 7.45
C ASP A 146 16.59 -0.48 6.56
N GLY A 147 15.94 -1.28 5.70
CA GLY A 147 16.62 -2.17 4.78
C GLY A 147 15.93 -2.26 3.43
N CYS A 148 16.67 -2.80 2.46
CA CYS A 148 16.21 -3.00 1.09
C CYS A 148 16.40 -4.46 0.68
N ILE A 149 15.51 -4.95 -0.16
CA ILE A 149 15.68 -6.21 -0.89
C ILE A 149 15.65 -5.93 -2.40
N VAL A 150 16.34 -6.77 -3.17
CA VAL A 150 16.14 -6.82 -4.62
C VAL A 150 14.84 -7.56 -4.87
N GLY A 151 13.90 -6.92 -5.56
CA GLY A 151 12.61 -7.51 -5.86
C GLY A 151 12.78 -8.75 -6.73
N SER A 152 12.52 -9.93 -6.17
CA SER A 152 12.03 -11.07 -6.95
C SER A 152 10.51 -10.90 -7.04
N GLY A 153 9.96 -10.86 -8.26
CA GLY A 153 8.50 -10.80 -8.46
C GLY A 153 7.79 -11.78 -7.53
N GLY A 154 6.72 -11.30 -6.87
CA GLY A 154 6.03 -12.06 -5.83
C GLY A 154 5.74 -13.49 -6.28
N THR A 155 6.11 -14.47 -5.46
CA THR A 155 5.63 -15.83 -5.65
C THR A 155 4.17 -15.85 -5.25
N HIS A 156 3.27 -15.75 -6.22
CA HIS A 156 1.84 -15.90 -5.99
C HIS A 156 1.58 -17.32 -5.46
N VAL A 157 0.93 -17.40 -4.30
CA VAL A 157 0.53 -18.68 -3.71
C VAL A 157 -0.89 -18.98 -4.20
N ARG A 158 -1.02 -19.99 -5.05
CA ARG A 158 -2.33 -20.50 -5.49
C ARG A 158 -3.10 -21.05 -4.28
N GLU A 159 -4.30 -20.53 -4.04
CA GLU A 159 -5.19 -21.04 -2.98
C GLU A 159 -6.13 -22.14 -3.49
N CYS A 160 -6.63 -22.01 -4.72
CA CYS A 160 -7.65 -22.90 -5.27
C CYS A 160 -7.48 -23.16 -6.78
N THR A 161 -8.13 -24.22 -7.24
CA THR A 161 -8.28 -24.60 -8.65
C THR A 161 -9.75 -24.79 -9.04
N THR A 162 -10.62 -25.07 -8.07
CA THR A 162 -12.06 -25.21 -8.27
C THR A 162 -12.84 -24.59 -7.11
N ASN A 163 -14.14 -24.34 -7.33
CA ASN A 163 -15.00 -23.74 -6.29
C ASN A 163 -15.19 -24.66 -5.08
N GLU A 164 -15.06 -25.98 -5.23
CA GLU A 164 -15.19 -26.93 -4.12
C GLU A 164 -14.06 -26.85 -3.10
N GLU A 165 -12.93 -26.21 -3.47
CA GLU A 165 -11.80 -25.95 -2.57
C GLU A 165 -12.01 -24.70 -1.71
N CYS A 166 -13.00 -23.87 -2.04
CA CYS A 166 -13.34 -22.65 -1.31
C CYS A 166 -14.50 -22.87 -0.33
N ALA A 167 -14.70 -21.90 0.57
CA ALA A 167 -15.89 -21.89 1.44
C ALA A 167 -17.19 -21.79 0.60
N PRO A 168 -18.35 -22.26 1.10
CA PRO A 168 -19.61 -22.29 0.34
C PRO A 168 -20.04 -20.94 -0.25
N GLU A 169 -19.70 -19.84 0.41
CA GLU A 169 -19.96 -18.45 0.02
C GLU A 169 -18.91 -17.89 -0.97
N GLN A 170 -17.79 -18.58 -1.16
CA GLN A 170 -16.66 -18.14 -1.98
C GLN A 170 -16.65 -18.82 -3.35
N GLN A 171 -15.95 -18.19 -4.30
CA GLN A 171 -15.67 -18.71 -5.62
C GLN A 171 -14.16 -18.73 -5.85
N CYS A 172 -13.68 -19.72 -6.59
CA CYS A 172 -12.29 -19.74 -7.03
C CYS A 172 -12.14 -18.81 -8.24
N VAL A 173 -11.57 -17.63 -8.00
CA VAL A 173 -11.39 -16.60 -9.01
C VAL A 173 -9.92 -16.56 -9.41
N PRO A 174 -9.57 -16.80 -10.69
CA PRO A 174 -8.19 -16.65 -11.14
C PRO A 174 -7.82 -15.17 -11.18
N GLU A 175 -6.57 -14.86 -10.88
CA GLU A 175 -6.03 -13.53 -11.18
C GLU A 175 -6.14 -13.26 -12.69
N THR A 176 -6.17 -11.98 -13.05
CA THR A 176 -6.18 -11.56 -14.45
C THR A 176 -4.92 -10.80 -14.82
N ASP A 177 -4.39 -11.05 -16.01
CA ASP A 177 -3.31 -10.26 -16.59
C ASP A 177 -3.75 -8.79 -16.81
N ALA A 178 -2.80 -7.93 -17.20
CA ALA A 178 -3.08 -6.52 -17.51
C ALA A 178 -4.10 -6.31 -18.65
N SER A 179 -4.43 -7.36 -19.40
CA SER A 179 -5.45 -7.34 -20.46
C SER A 179 -6.81 -7.88 -19.99
N GLY A 180 -6.93 -8.30 -18.72
CA GLY A 180 -8.13 -8.88 -18.13
C GLY A 180 -8.34 -10.36 -18.46
N ASN A 181 -7.32 -11.08 -18.95
CA ASN A 181 -7.43 -12.52 -19.18
C ASN A 181 -7.01 -13.29 -17.92
N PRO A 182 -7.73 -14.37 -17.55
CA PRO A 182 -7.33 -15.25 -16.46
C PRO A 182 -5.90 -15.78 -16.62
N ILE A 183 -5.09 -15.66 -15.57
CA ILE A 183 -3.78 -16.29 -15.47
C ILE A 183 -3.99 -17.73 -14.96
N PRO A 184 -3.56 -18.77 -15.68
CA PRO A 184 -3.68 -20.13 -15.21
C PRO A 184 -3.00 -20.35 -13.86
N ASP A 185 -3.55 -21.23 -13.03
CA ASP A 185 -2.95 -21.62 -11.74
C ASP A 185 -2.78 -20.50 -10.69
N THR A 186 -3.58 -19.43 -10.78
CA THR A 186 -3.58 -18.30 -9.82
C THR A 186 -4.90 -18.14 -9.06
N GLY A 187 -5.66 -19.22 -8.89
CA GLY A 187 -6.97 -19.16 -8.23
C GLY A 187 -6.86 -18.73 -6.76
N VAL A 188 -7.66 -17.74 -6.38
CA VAL A 188 -7.84 -17.25 -5.01
C VAL A 188 -9.32 -17.38 -4.61
N CYS A 189 -9.59 -17.76 -3.36
CA CYS A 189 -10.97 -17.87 -2.88
C CYS A 189 -11.51 -16.50 -2.49
N GLN A 190 -12.50 -16.00 -3.25
CA GLN A 190 -13.10 -14.68 -3.04
C GLN A 190 -14.63 -14.77 -2.90
N THR A 191 -15.22 -13.98 -2.00
CA THR A 191 -16.68 -13.85 -1.90
C THR A 191 -17.18 -12.80 -2.90
N PRO A 192 -18.08 -13.15 -3.83
CA PRO A 192 -18.72 -12.18 -4.70
C PRO A 192 -19.61 -11.24 -3.89
N ARG A 193 -19.38 -9.93 -4.02
CA ARG A 193 -20.07 -8.88 -3.27
C ARG A 193 -20.57 -7.77 -4.18
N GLU A 194 -21.73 -7.22 -3.87
CA GLU A 194 -22.26 -6.02 -4.52
C GLU A 194 -22.20 -4.83 -3.54
N PRO A 195 -21.77 -3.64 -3.99
CA PRO A 195 -21.80 -2.43 -3.19
C PRO A 195 -23.19 -2.09 -2.64
N ILE A 196 -23.21 -1.64 -1.39
CA ILE A 196 -24.43 -1.24 -0.69
C ILE A 196 -24.55 0.29 -0.73
N ASP A 197 -25.68 0.80 -1.21
CA ASP A 197 -26.03 2.20 -1.03
C ASP A 197 -26.69 2.39 0.35
N ILE A 198 -25.94 2.99 1.27
CA ILE A 198 -26.36 3.35 2.63
C ILE A 198 -26.75 4.82 2.77
N GLY A 199 -26.81 5.58 1.67
CA GLY A 199 -27.01 7.03 1.68
C GLY A 199 -25.71 7.82 1.90
N PRO A 200 -25.75 9.14 1.74
CA PRO A 200 -24.55 9.97 1.75
C PRO A 200 -23.97 10.17 3.16
N PHE A 201 -22.66 10.42 3.22
CA PHE A 201 -21.97 10.85 4.45
C PHE A 201 -21.14 12.09 4.21
N THR A 202 -20.80 12.79 5.28
CA THR A 202 -20.03 14.04 5.22
C THR A 202 -18.72 13.88 5.97
N CYS A 203 -17.65 14.39 5.38
CA CYS A 203 -16.31 14.41 5.94
C CYS A 203 -15.81 15.85 6.09
N THR A 204 -15.24 16.16 7.23
CA THR A 204 -14.50 17.40 7.51
C THR A 204 -13.00 17.19 7.30
N GLY A 205 -12.21 18.26 7.38
CA GLY A 205 -10.75 18.21 7.27
C GLY A 205 -10.20 18.56 5.87
N PHE A 206 -11.05 18.75 4.87
CA PHE A 206 -10.62 19.22 3.54
C PHE A 206 -10.36 20.74 3.54
N SER A 207 -9.35 21.19 2.78
CA SER A 207 -8.99 22.62 2.64
C SER A 207 -10.13 23.50 2.10
N GLY A 208 -11.05 22.91 1.33
CA GLY A 208 -12.21 23.59 0.75
C GLY A 208 -13.46 23.63 1.63
N GLY A 209 -13.38 23.11 2.86
CA GLY A 209 -14.53 22.83 3.70
C GLY A 209 -15.12 21.43 3.46
N ASP A 210 -16.15 21.10 4.23
CA ASP A 210 -16.76 19.78 4.30
C ASP A 210 -17.11 19.20 2.92
N GLN A 211 -16.84 17.91 2.74
CA GLN A 211 -17.15 17.16 1.54
C GLN A 211 -18.25 16.13 1.82
N THR A 212 -19.27 16.08 0.98
CA THR A 212 -20.30 15.04 1.04
C THR A 212 -20.00 13.98 -0.02
N PHE A 213 -19.92 12.72 0.40
CA PHE A 213 -19.71 11.57 -0.46
C PHE A 213 -21.03 10.86 -0.71
N GLN A 214 -21.29 10.51 -1.97
CA GLN A 214 -22.55 9.91 -2.39
C GLN A 214 -22.28 8.65 -3.21
N TYR A 215 -23.18 7.68 -3.10
CA TYR A 215 -23.15 6.48 -3.91
C TYR A 215 -23.17 6.82 -5.40
N ASN A 216 -22.17 6.34 -6.14
CA ASN A 216 -21.99 6.64 -7.56
C ASN A 216 -22.09 5.37 -8.41
N PRO A 217 -23.27 5.06 -8.99
CA PRO A 217 -23.44 3.92 -9.89
C PRO A 217 -22.55 3.99 -11.14
N GLY A 218 -22.12 5.19 -11.55
CA GLY A 218 -21.20 5.39 -12.66
C GLY A 218 -19.76 4.97 -12.37
N GLN A 219 -19.43 4.82 -11.08
CA GLN A 219 -18.14 4.35 -10.56
C GLN A 219 -18.31 3.04 -9.79
N ASN A 220 -19.17 2.15 -10.30
CA ASN A 220 -19.42 0.83 -9.72
C ASN A 220 -19.82 0.88 -8.23
N GLY A 221 -20.62 1.87 -7.84
CA GLY A 221 -21.12 1.98 -6.47
C GLY A 221 -20.13 2.54 -5.45
N ALA A 222 -18.99 3.07 -5.91
CA ALA A 222 -18.09 3.83 -5.05
C ALA A 222 -18.78 5.09 -4.51
N TYR A 223 -18.40 5.48 -3.30
CA TYR A 223 -18.78 6.74 -2.68
C TYR A 223 -17.78 7.82 -3.06
N THR A 224 -18.22 8.81 -3.81
CA THR A 224 -17.37 9.90 -4.31
C THR A 224 -18.02 11.26 -4.05
N SER A 225 -17.22 12.32 -3.87
CA SER A 225 -17.70 13.70 -3.76
C SER A 225 -17.82 14.41 -5.12
N THR A 226 -17.15 13.86 -6.13
CA THR A 226 -17.21 14.30 -7.54
C THR A 226 -17.66 13.14 -8.44
N ALA A 227 -18.01 13.44 -9.70
CA ALA A 227 -18.52 12.44 -10.62
C ALA A 227 -17.49 11.33 -10.99
N ASP A 228 -16.20 11.65 -10.91
CA ASP A 228 -15.10 10.76 -11.25
C ASP A 228 -14.23 10.34 -10.05
N GLY A 229 -14.55 10.82 -8.83
CA GLY A 229 -13.80 10.52 -7.61
C GLY A 229 -12.52 11.34 -7.45
N THR A 230 -12.16 12.16 -8.44
CA THR A 230 -11.00 13.05 -8.34
C THR A 230 -11.36 14.31 -7.56
N LEU A 231 -10.42 14.78 -6.75
CA LEU A 231 -10.57 16.02 -6.00
C LEU A 231 -9.88 17.16 -6.73
N PRO A 232 -10.39 18.40 -6.63
CA PRO A 232 -9.69 19.57 -7.13
C PRO A 232 -8.27 19.69 -6.55
N PRO A 233 -7.29 20.21 -7.31
CA PRO A 233 -5.95 20.46 -6.78
C PRO A 233 -6.00 21.31 -5.51
N GLY A 234 -5.30 20.85 -4.46
CA GLY A 234 -5.28 21.53 -3.15
C GLY A 234 -6.53 21.32 -2.29
N ALA A 235 -7.45 20.43 -2.67
CA ALA A 235 -8.60 20.08 -1.84
C ALA A 235 -8.21 19.32 -0.56
N LEU A 236 -7.15 18.52 -0.61
CA LEU A 236 -6.59 17.87 0.56
C LEU A 236 -5.87 18.89 1.44
N ALA A 237 -6.07 18.77 2.74
CA ALA A 237 -5.23 19.37 3.76
C ALA A 237 -4.34 18.31 4.40
N TYR A 238 -3.24 18.76 4.97
CA TYR A 238 -2.21 17.98 5.64
C TYR A 238 -2.02 18.56 7.03
N ASP A 239 -1.42 17.78 7.94
CA ASP A 239 -1.33 18.13 9.36
C ASP A 239 -2.75 18.37 9.94
N THR A 240 -3.68 17.48 9.58
CA THR A 240 -5.11 17.61 9.90
C THR A 240 -5.76 16.25 10.13
N THR A 241 -6.80 16.25 10.96
CA THR A 241 -7.70 15.12 11.10
C THR A 241 -8.87 15.22 10.14
N TYR A 242 -9.07 14.20 9.32
CA TYR A 242 -10.28 13.96 8.56
C TYR A 242 -11.25 13.19 9.44
N ALA A 243 -12.47 13.68 9.55
CA ALA A 243 -13.51 13.03 10.31
C ALA A 243 -14.77 12.93 9.48
N CYS A 244 -15.29 11.72 9.31
CA CYS A 244 -16.48 11.45 8.53
C CYS A 244 -17.59 10.91 9.44
N THR A 245 -18.83 11.32 9.17
CA THR A 245 -19.99 10.79 9.87
C THR A 245 -21.14 10.51 8.92
N GLY A 246 -21.84 9.41 9.17
CA GLY A 246 -23.07 9.06 8.48
C GLY A 246 -24.11 8.43 9.41
N ASP A 247 -25.37 8.51 9.01
CA ASP A 247 -26.52 7.89 9.68
C ASP A 247 -27.38 7.22 8.59
N ALA A 248 -27.18 5.92 8.42
CA ALA A 248 -27.91 5.14 7.44
C ALA A 248 -29.26 4.70 8.05
N ALA A 249 -30.31 5.47 7.80
CA ALA A 249 -31.64 5.15 8.31
C ALA A 249 -32.27 3.94 7.56
N GLY A 250 -31.95 2.73 8.03
CA GLY A 250 -32.86 1.57 8.07
C GLY A 250 -33.26 0.92 6.75
N THR A 251 -32.30 0.31 6.03
CA THR A 251 -32.50 -0.92 5.20
C THR A 251 -31.18 -1.63 4.88
N SER A 252 -30.03 -1.00 5.08
CA SER A 252 -28.71 -1.48 4.66
C SER A 252 -27.95 -2.31 5.70
N GLY A 253 -28.47 -2.47 6.91
CA GLY A 253 -27.76 -3.13 8.02
C GLY A 253 -26.72 -2.24 8.73
N VAL A 254 -26.45 -1.05 8.20
CA VAL A 254 -25.58 -0.03 8.83
C VAL A 254 -26.46 1.00 9.54
N GLY A 255 -26.08 1.41 10.74
CA GLY A 255 -26.71 2.50 11.49
C GLY A 255 -25.86 3.77 11.46
N ARG A 256 -25.60 4.35 12.63
CA ARG A 256 -24.65 5.48 12.74
C ARG A 256 -23.22 4.99 12.70
N TYR A 257 -22.36 5.77 12.05
CA TYR A 257 -20.94 5.47 11.96
C TYR A 257 -20.08 6.73 11.89
N ARG A 258 -18.84 6.60 12.35
CA ARG A 258 -17.80 7.61 12.34
C ARG A 258 -16.50 7.01 11.79
N LEU A 259 -15.79 7.82 11.03
CA LEU A 259 -14.41 7.55 10.65
C LEU A 259 -13.52 8.69 11.09
N GLU A 260 -12.29 8.38 11.46
CA GLU A 260 -11.30 9.37 11.80
C GLU A 260 -9.92 8.96 11.30
N LEU A 261 -9.24 9.87 10.63
CA LEU A 261 -7.89 9.68 10.12
C LEU A 261 -7.09 10.96 10.27
N TYR A 262 -5.98 10.89 11.01
CA TYR A 262 -4.99 11.96 10.98
C TYR A 262 -4.08 11.80 9.76
N VAL A 263 -3.98 12.85 8.96
CA VAL A 263 -3.05 12.94 7.84
C VAL A 263 -1.91 13.88 8.24
N PRO A 264 -0.65 13.40 8.29
CA PRO A 264 0.49 14.21 8.72
C PRO A 264 0.83 15.29 7.71
N GLN A 265 1.91 16.04 7.98
CA GLN A 265 2.46 16.98 7.02
C GLN A 265 2.81 16.29 5.70
N ARG A 266 2.54 16.99 4.59
CA ARG A 266 2.78 16.51 3.24
C ARG A 266 4.20 16.01 3.04
N LEU A 267 4.35 14.80 2.50
CA LEU A 267 5.63 14.24 2.11
C LEU A 267 6.24 15.06 0.96
N ALA A 268 7.49 15.48 1.13
CA ALA A 268 8.24 16.14 0.06
C ALA A 268 9.72 15.81 0.16
N ILE A 269 10.29 15.26 -0.92
CA ILE A 269 11.72 15.01 -1.05
C ILE A 269 12.47 16.35 -1.14
N THR A 270 13.45 16.51 -0.27
CA THR A 270 14.33 17.68 -0.20
C THR A 270 15.75 17.38 -0.68
N SER A 271 16.16 16.11 -0.69
CA SER A 271 17.45 15.67 -1.22
C SER A 271 17.34 14.26 -1.84
N PRO A 272 17.92 14.01 -3.02
CA PRO A 272 18.48 15.01 -3.94
C PRO A 272 17.39 15.97 -4.43
N GLU A 273 17.74 17.23 -4.69
CA GLU A 273 16.76 18.20 -5.22
C GLU A 273 16.38 17.81 -6.66
N PRO A 274 15.08 17.63 -6.97
CA PRO A 274 14.66 17.32 -8.33
C PRO A 274 15.02 18.44 -9.31
N VAL A 275 15.65 18.08 -10.43
CA VAL A 275 15.99 19.02 -11.50
C VAL A 275 14.99 18.92 -12.65
N MET A 276 14.88 19.99 -13.45
CA MET A 276 14.02 19.97 -14.63
C MET A 276 14.64 19.12 -15.74
N GLY A 277 14.01 17.98 -16.02
CA GLY A 277 14.44 17.05 -17.05
C GLY A 277 14.01 17.42 -18.48
N PRO A 278 14.50 16.67 -19.48
CA PRO A 278 14.05 16.80 -20.86
C PRO A 278 12.55 16.50 -20.96
N GLY A 279 11.75 17.47 -21.41
CA GLY A 279 10.28 17.35 -21.45
C GLY A 279 9.55 18.24 -20.45
N GLY A 280 10.27 18.91 -19.53
CA GLY A 280 9.67 19.88 -18.61
C GLY A 280 9.03 19.25 -17.38
N PHE A 281 9.49 18.07 -16.98
CA PHE A 281 9.07 17.38 -15.75
C PHE A 281 10.24 17.26 -14.78
N PRO A 282 10.00 17.23 -13.45
CA PRO A 282 11.04 17.00 -12.46
C PRO A 282 11.62 15.60 -12.59
N VAL A 283 12.94 15.50 -12.42
CA VAL A 283 13.74 14.28 -12.51
C VAL A 283 14.78 14.29 -11.39
N LEU A 284 15.01 13.13 -10.79
CA LEU A 284 16.09 12.90 -9.83
C LEU A 284 17.33 12.37 -10.55
N ASP A 285 18.46 13.05 -10.41
CA ASP A 285 19.74 12.55 -10.92
C ASP A 285 20.36 11.60 -9.89
N VAL A 286 20.67 10.37 -10.32
CA VAL A 286 21.23 9.32 -9.44
C VAL A 286 22.54 8.80 -10.03
N VAL A 287 23.61 8.84 -9.23
CA VAL A 287 24.90 8.25 -9.58
C VAL A 287 24.84 6.76 -9.27
N THR A 288 24.85 5.91 -10.30
CA THR A 288 24.57 4.46 -10.14
C THR A 288 25.67 3.67 -9.42
N THR A 289 26.81 4.31 -9.14
CA THR A 289 27.97 3.71 -8.46
C THR A 289 28.13 4.21 -7.02
N GLU A 290 27.25 5.09 -6.56
CA GLU A 290 27.30 5.69 -5.24
C GLU A 290 26.01 5.36 -4.46
N GLU A 291 26.06 5.59 -3.15
CA GLU A 291 24.88 5.50 -2.31
C GLU A 291 23.86 6.59 -2.69
N LEU A 292 22.58 6.28 -2.59
CA LEU A 292 21.51 7.26 -2.79
C LEU A 292 20.98 7.69 -1.43
N ALA A 293 21.44 8.85 -0.96
CA ALA A 293 20.91 9.51 0.22
C ALA A 293 19.63 10.27 -0.13
N LEU A 294 18.53 9.89 0.51
CA LEU A 294 17.23 10.53 0.41
C LEU A 294 16.96 11.31 1.69
N GLU A 295 16.46 12.53 1.54
CA GLU A 295 15.94 13.33 2.64
C GLU A 295 14.54 13.83 2.28
N TRP A 296 13.63 13.86 3.24
CA TRP A 296 12.28 14.37 3.08
C TRP A 296 11.79 15.11 4.31
N THR A 297 10.69 15.83 4.11
CA THR A 297 9.98 16.55 5.19
C THR A 297 8.67 15.87 5.55
N GLY A 298 8.15 16.21 6.73
CA GLY A 298 6.87 15.74 7.22
C GLY A 298 6.89 14.32 7.78
N GLY A 299 8.07 13.76 8.09
CA GLY A 299 8.19 12.51 8.84
C GLY A 299 7.74 12.67 10.30
N ASP A 300 7.19 11.60 10.87
CA ASP A 300 6.75 11.54 12.26
C ASP A 300 7.71 10.76 13.17
N GLY A 301 8.75 10.15 12.60
CA GLY A 301 9.81 9.43 13.31
C GLY A 301 9.40 8.07 13.88
N VAL A 302 8.18 7.60 13.61
CA VAL A 302 7.65 6.35 14.17
C VAL A 302 6.98 5.46 13.14
N SER A 303 6.33 6.05 12.15
CA SER A 303 5.63 5.31 11.11
C SER A 303 6.60 4.76 10.07
N GLU A 304 6.11 3.86 9.23
CA GLU A 304 6.89 3.26 8.16
C GLU A 304 6.59 3.92 6.81
N LEU A 305 7.57 3.83 5.92
CA LEU A 305 7.50 4.32 4.57
C LEU A 305 8.09 3.25 3.62
N SER A 306 7.49 3.11 2.44
CA SER A 306 8.00 2.26 1.37
C SER A 306 8.77 3.10 0.36
N VAL A 307 10.01 2.69 0.07
CA VAL A 307 10.81 3.29 -1.01
C VAL A 307 11.08 2.23 -2.06
N ASN A 308 10.53 2.40 -3.25
CA ASN A 308 10.76 1.50 -4.38
C ASN A 308 11.54 2.22 -5.48
N LEU A 309 12.64 1.63 -5.94
CA LEU A 309 13.37 2.12 -7.12
C LEU A 309 13.31 1.05 -8.19
N THR A 310 12.55 1.34 -9.25
CA THR A 310 12.40 0.46 -10.41
C THR A 310 13.26 0.97 -11.56
N GLY A 311 14.00 0.05 -12.17
CA GLY A 311 14.77 0.28 -13.39
C GLY A 311 14.30 -0.58 -14.55
N ARG A 312 15.16 -0.71 -15.57
CA ARG A 312 14.86 -1.50 -16.77
C ARG A 312 14.86 -3.00 -16.47
N ASP A 313 15.87 -3.43 -15.72
CA ASP A 313 16.22 -4.86 -15.59
C ASP A 313 15.87 -5.42 -14.20
N GLY A 314 15.30 -4.59 -13.31
CA GLY A 314 14.94 -5.00 -11.96
C GLY A 314 14.34 -3.87 -11.12
N GLY A 315 14.26 -4.10 -9.82
CA GLY A 315 13.84 -3.10 -8.86
C GLY A 315 14.29 -3.47 -7.45
N ILE A 316 14.37 -2.46 -6.59
CA ILE A 316 14.59 -2.62 -5.17
C ILE A 316 13.38 -2.11 -4.41
N SER A 317 13.07 -2.77 -3.31
CA SER A 317 12.02 -2.38 -2.37
C SER A 317 12.63 -2.24 -1.00
N CYS A 318 12.46 -1.06 -0.40
CA CYS A 318 12.95 -0.75 0.92
C CYS A 318 11.79 -0.44 1.86
N ARG A 319 11.98 -0.80 3.13
CA ARG A 319 11.09 -0.47 4.24
C ARG A 319 11.89 0.38 5.20
N VAL A 320 11.42 1.60 5.46
CA VAL A 320 12.19 2.60 6.21
C VAL A 320 11.33 3.25 7.28
N VAL A 321 11.93 3.69 8.37
CA VAL A 321 11.26 4.58 9.32
C VAL A 321 11.04 5.95 8.65
N ASP A 322 9.88 6.55 8.86
CA ASP A 322 9.52 7.88 8.38
C ASP A 322 10.13 8.97 9.26
N ASP A 323 11.46 8.97 9.42
CA ASP A 323 12.22 9.88 10.28
C ASP A 323 12.89 11.04 9.51
N GLY A 324 12.70 11.09 8.19
CA GLY A 324 13.12 12.18 7.32
C GLY A 324 14.38 11.93 6.51
N ALA A 325 15.07 10.79 6.70
CA ALA A 325 16.22 10.45 5.86
C ALA A 325 16.43 8.94 5.72
N PHE A 326 16.92 8.50 4.56
CA PHE A 326 17.33 7.12 4.35
C PHE A 326 18.40 7.03 3.27
N THR A 327 19.36 6.12 3.44
CA THR A 327 20.41 5.89 2.45
C THR A 327 20.27 4.51 1.85
N ILE A 328 20.04 4.46 0.54
CA ILE A 328 20.09 3.21 -0.23
C ILE A 328 21.56 2.88 -0.52
N PRO A 329 22.07 1.70 -0.11
CA PRO A 329 23.45 1.31 -0.37
C PRO A 329 23.77 1.26 -1.87
N ALA A 330 25.01 1.60 -2.23
CA ALA A 330 25.45 1.68 -3.63
C ALA A 330 25.24 0.37 -4.41
N GLU A 331 25.44 -0.79 -3.76
CA GLU A 331 25.19 -2.10 -4.34
C GLU A 331 23.72 -2.32 -4.69
N MET A 332 22.79 -1.77 -3.89
CA MET A 332 21.36 -1.84 -4.15
C MET A 332 20.95 -0.90 -5.28
N VAL A 333 21.47 0.33 -5.30
CA VAL A 333 21.26 1.27 -6.42
C VAL A 333 21.74 0.67 -7.74
N ALA A 334 22.91 0.04 -7.75
CA ALA A 334 23.43 -0.65 -8.92
C ALA A 334 22.55 -1.84 -9.32
N SER A 335 22.03 -2.60 -8.36
CA SER A 335 21.17 -3.76 -8.61
C SER A 335 19.81 -3.41 -9.20
N ALA A 336 19.32 -2.18 -9.00
CA ALA A 336 18.06 -1.72 -9.59
C ALA A 336 18.09 -1.67 -11.13
N GLY A 337 19.27 -1.70 -11.76
CA GLY A 337 19.39 -1.82 -13.21
C GLY A 337 18.77 -0.64 -13.96
N LEU A 338 19.10 0.60 -13.56
CA LEU A 338 18.52 1.81 -14.13
C LEU A 338 18.78 1.89 -15.64
N GLY A 339 17.71 2.09 -16.43
CA GLY A 339 17.80 2.35 -17.85
C GLY A 339 18.31 3.75 -18.17
N GLY A 340 18.93 3.93 -19.34
CA GLY A 340 19.58 5.21 -19.71
C GLY A 340 18.66 6.42 -19.92
N PHE A 341 17.34 6.27 -19.79
CA PHE A 341 16.36 7.35 -19.92
C PHE A 341 15.53 7.52 -18.65
N ALA A 342 15.15 8.75 -18.31
CA ALA A 342 14.48 9.02 -17.04
C ALA A 342 13.09 8.37 -16.90
N PHE A 343 12.35 8.23 -18.01
CA PHE A 343 10.98 7.71 -18.01
C PHE A 343 10.88 6.18 -17.94
N VAL A 344 12.02 5.46 -17.98
CA VAL A 344 12.06 4.01 -17.73
C VAL A 344 12.42 3.68 -16.29
N ASN A 345 12.69 4.69 -15.45
CA ASN A 345 13.01 4.49 -14.05
C ASN A 345 12.10 5.34 -13.16
N ILE A 346 11.64 4.75 -12.07
CA ILE A 346 10.76 5.42 -11.12
C ILE A 346 11.30 5.19 -9.71
N LEU A 347 11.48 6.26 -8.96
CA LEU A 347 11.55 6.23 -7.51
C LEU A 347 10.16 6.53 -6.98
N GLU A 348 9.56 5.56 -6.32
CA GLU A 348 8.35 5.71 -5.54
C GLU A 348 8.71 5.85 -4.06
N VAL A 349 8.19 6.90 -3.43
CA VAL A 349 8.22 7.08 -1.97
C VAL A 349 6.78 7.11 -1.52
N ARG A 350 6.33 6.06 -0.84
CA ARG A 350 4.93 5.86 -0.47
C ARG A 350 4.77 5.78 1.04
N ARG A 351 3.86 6.61 1.53
CA ARG A 351 3.44 6.69 2.92
C ARG A 351 1.98 6.25 3.03
N GLU A 352 1.71 5.39 3.99
CA GLU A 352 0.35 4.97 4.32
C GLU A 352 0.03 5.30 5.77
N ARG A 353 -1.21 5.72 6.00
CA ARG A 353 -1.75 5.95 7.33
C ARG A 353 -3.12 5.31 7.39
N THR A 354 -3.39 4.59 8.47
CA THR A 354 -4.72 4.08 8.77
C THR A 354 -5.32 4.90 9.89
N GLY A 355 -6.63 4.90 9.94
CA GLY A 355 -7.40 5.55 10.99
C GLY A 355 -8.42 4.58 11.58
N VAL A 356 -9.37 5.14 12.30
CA VAL A 356 -10.36 4.37 13.04
C VAL A 356 -11.70 4.45 12.32
N VAL A 357 -12.39 3.30 12.23
CA VAL A 357 -13.78 3.18 11.79
C VAL A 357 -14.59 2.63 12.95
N CYS A 358 -15.70 3.27 13.31
CA CYS A 358 -16.63 2.75 14.31
C CYS A 358 -18.06 2.97 13.82
N GLY A 359 -18.95 2.00 14.04
CA GLY A 359 -20.33 2.14 13.62
C GLY A 359 -21.20 0.92 13.88
N GLU A 360 -22.50 1.17 13.99
CA GLU A 360 -23.49 0.11 14.11
C GLU A 360 -23.57 -0.71 12.81
N GLY A 361 -23.37 -2.04 12.92
CA GLY A 361 -23.43 -2.96 11.79
C GLY A 361 -22.16 -3.03 10.93
N ILE A 362 -21.16 -2.20 11.23
CA ILE A 362 -19.82 -2.30 10.64
C ILE A 362 -19.06 -3.36 11.44
N THR A 363 -18.71 -4.46 10.79
CA THR A 363 -18.00 -5.60 11.38
C THR A 363 -16.53 -5.63 10.98
N ASP A 364 -16.19 -4.98 9.86
CA ASP A 364 -14.83 -4.68 9.46
C ASP A 364 -14.78 -3.28 8.81
N GLY A 365 -13.68 -2.55 8.98
CA GLY A 365 -13.65 -1.14 8.63
C GLY A 365 -12.24 -0.57 8.50
N GLU A 366 -11.95 0.03 7.35
CA GLU A 366 -10.69 0.73 7.11
C GLU A 366 -10.95 2.16 6.60
N ILE A 367 -10.25 3.12 7.21
CA ILE A 367 -9.99 4.40 6.60
C ILE A 367 -8.48 4.56 6.46
N ASN A 368 -8.03 4.91 5.27
CA ASN A 368 -6.61 5.10 5.03
C ASN A 368 -6.31 6.36 4.22
N CYS A 369 -5.08 6.83 4.36
CA CYS A 369 -4.47 7.83 3.50
C CYS A 369 -3.26 7.21 2.82
N THR A 370 -3.23 7.28 1.49
CA THR A 370 -2.06 6.91 0.68
C THR A 370 -1.47 8.16 0.07
N GLU A 371 -0.24 8.49 0.44
CA GLU A 371 0.55 9.54 -0.19
C GLU A 371 1.70 8.90 -0.95
N ALA A 372 1.80 9.15 -2.26
CA ALA A 372 2.85 8.58 -3.10
C ALA A 372 3.55 9.66 -3.93
N LEU A 373 4.87 9.71 -3.86
CA LEU A 373 5.72 10.52 -4.73
C LEU A 373 6.33 9.62 -5.80
N LEU A 374 5.97 9.84 -7.06
CA LEU A 374 6.51 9.14 -8.22
C LEU A 374 7.46 10.08 -8.97
N LEU A 375 8.76 9.87 -8.74
CA LEU A 375 9.84 10.67 -9.32
C LEU A 375 10.52 9.90 -10.44
N ASN A 376 10.64 10.53 -11.61
CA ASN A 376 11.47 9.98 -12.69
C ASN A 376 12.94 10.01 -12.27
N VAL A 377 13.68 8.94 -12.56
CA VAL A 377 15.10 8.84 -12.19
C VAL A 377 15.99 8.80 -13.43
N ARG A 378 16.95 9.72 -13.54
CA ARG A 378 17.96 9.70 -14.60
C ARG A 378 19.29 9.21 -14.03
N PRO A 379 19.85 8.11 -14.55
CA PRO A 379 21.20 7.73 -14.17
C PRO A 379 22.18 8.76 -14.73
N VAL A 380 23.10 9.22 -13.89
CA VAL A 380 24.21 10.09 -14.28
C VAL A 380 25.53 9.42 -13.98
N THR A 381 26.51 9.69 -14.84
CA THR A 381 27.90 9.28 -14.62
C THR A 381 28.55 10.29 -13.66
N PRO A 382 29.42 9.85 -12.72
CA PRO A 382 30.17 10.74 -11.83
C PRO A 382 30.92 11.87 -12.55
#